data_AF-A0A9D9MLC0-F1
#
_entry.id   AF-A0A9D9MLC0-F1
#
_cell.length_a   1.000
_cell.length_b   1.000
_cell.length_c   1.000
_cell.angle_alpha   90.00
_cell.angle_beta   90.00
_cell.angle_gamma   90.00
#
_symmetry.space_group_name_H-M   'P 1'
#
loop_
_entity.id
_entity.type
_entity.pdbx_description
1 polymer ?
#
loop_
_entity_poly.entity_id
_entity_poly.type
_entity_poly.pdbx_seq_one_letter_code
_entity_poly.pdbx_strand_id
1 'polypeptide(L)'
;MFHGLFPHRHRASDASPAGRRPALRAALAAILVPALCVQSRPARAGLNLLSNEFTLTRDELQAELARRFPIASRYGELASVSLHDPQLALDGSANRATLASRLVIVSPLLRPSSVGGRVAVSSGLRWDEAGLAVRLQDPRAEQLRIAGVSGSDAQNLERISAAVVQEALQGYPLRTFRPEELRFGLKVRGITIGADEIKVQFE
;
A
#
# COMPACT_ATOMS: atom_id res chain seq x y z
N MET A 1 -31.12 68.61 -44.97
CA MET A 1 -30.88 68.55 -46.42
C MET A 1 -30.78 67.09 -46.82
N PHE A 2 -31.64 66.70 -47.77
CA PHE A 2 -31.69 65.47 -48.58
C PHE A 2 -31.56 64.10 -47.88
N HIS A 3 -32.65 63.33 -47.74
CA HIS A 3 -33.35 62.48 -48.72
C HIS A 3 -32.64 61.16 -49.09
N GLY A 4 -33.37 60.06 -48.84
CA GLY A 4 -33.36 58.84 -49.67
C GLY A 4 -32.32 57.80 -49.25
N LEU A 5 -32.55 56.50 -49.39
CA LEU A 5 -33.57 55.80 -50.17
C LEU A 5 -33.99 54.49 -49.49
N PHE A 6 -35.30 54.37 -49.42
CA PHE A 6 -36.15 53.22 -49.75
C PHE A 6 -35.94 51.81 -49.16
N PRO A 7 -37.05 51.22 -48.66
CA PRO A 7 -37.19 49.83 -48.24
C PRO A 7 -37.59 48.95 -49.43
N HIS A 8 -37.62 47.62 -49.26
CA HIS A 8 -38.79 46.81 -49.61
C HIS A 8 -38.68 45.36 -49.13
N ARG A 9 -39.72 44.96 -48.39
CA ARG A 9 -40.43 43.66 -48.38
C ARG A 9 -39.81 42.51 -49.21
N HIS A 10 -39.83 41.30 -48.66
CA HIS A 10 -40.92 40.38 -48.99
C HIS A 10 -41.04 39.18 -48.04
N ARG A 11 -42.29 38.97 -47.62
CA ARG A 11 -42.85 37.76 -47.05
C ARG A 11 -43.27 36.85 -48.22
N ALA A 12 -42.95 35.58 -48.14
CA ALA A 12 -43.58 34.45 -48.83
C ALA A 12 -43.15 33.21 -48.00
N SER A 13 -44.03 32.54 -47.26
CA SER A 13 -45.11 31.64 -47.74
C SER A 13 -44.59 30.61 -48.73
N ASP A 14 -44.50 29.36 -48.28
CA ASP A 14 -45.22 28.22 -48.85
C ASP A 14 -44.68 26.93 -48.22
N ALA A 15 -45.49 26.24 -47.42
CA ALA A 15 -46.39 25.18 -47.87
C ALA A 15 -45.62 23.90 -48.22
N SER A 16 -45.62 22.96 -47.27
CA SER A 16 -45.36 21.56 -47.54
C SER A 16 -46.54 20.95 -48.31
N PRO A 17 -46.26 20.11 -49.31
CA PRO A 17 -47.10 18.95 -49.54
C PRO A 17 -46.30 17.65 -49.49
N ALA A 18 -46.98 16.65 -48.95
CA ALA A 18 -46.51 15.30 -48.70
C ALA A 18 -46.10 14.55 -49.98
N GLY A 19 -45.03 13.76 -49.87
CA GLY A 19 -44.64 12.73 -50.83
C GLY A 19 -44.24 11.46 -50.10
N ARG A 20 -45.05 10.41 -50.25
CA ARG A 20 -44.95 9.12 -49.56
C ARG A 20 -44.04 8.13 -50.33
N ARG A 21 -43.11 7.50 -49.58
CA ARG A 21 -42.50 6.15 -49.77
C ARG A 21 -41.41 6.00 -50.87
N PRO A 22 -40.60 4.92 -50.86
CA PRO A 22 -39.44 4.74 -49.96
C PRO A 22 -38.20 4.26 -50.76
N ALA A 23 -37.07 4.96 -50.66
CA ALA A 23 -35.84 4.48 -51.30
C ALA A 23 -34.81 4.17 -50.22
N LEU A 24 -34.69 2.86 -49.98
CA LEU A 24 -33.64 2.15 -49.28
C LEU A 24 -32.26 2.75 -49.63
N ARG A 25 -31.63 3.49 -48.70
CA ARG A 25 -30.19 3.73 -48.72
C ARG A 25 -29.63 3.70 -47.31
N ALA A 26 -29.04 2.56 -47.01
CA ALA A 26 -28.14 2.35 -45.90
C ALA A 26 -26.92 3.27 -46.00
N ALA A 27 -26.57 3.91 -44.89
CA ALA A 27 -25.22 4.34 -44.51
C ALA A 27 -25.29 4.73 -43.03
N LEU A 28 -25.10 3.80 -42.10
CA LEU A 28 -23.81 3.52 -41.43
C LEU A 28 -23.07 4.80 -41.00
N ALA A 29 -23.33 5.21 -39.76
CA ALA A 29 -22.38 5.98 -38.94
C ALA A 29 -22.70 5.75 -37.46
N ALA A 30 -22.51 4.50 -37.00
CA ALA A 30 -22.39 4.22 -35.58
C ALA A 30 -21.01 4.74 -35.14
N ILE A 31 -20.97 5.96 -34.60
CA ILE A 31 -19.77 6.47 -33.92
C ILE A 31 -19.68 5.74 -32.59
N LEU A 32 -19.02 4.59 -32.60
CA LEU A 32 -18.48 3.96 -31.41
C LEU A 32 -17.36 4.89 -30.90
N VAL A 33 -17.63 5.66 -29.86
CA VAL A 33 -16.57 6.27 -29.05
C VAL A 33 -15.95 5.13 -28.26
N PRO A 34 -14.70 4.70 -28.53
CA PRO A 34 -14.04 3.83 -27.59
C PRO A 34 -13.72 4.71 -26.38
N ALA A 35 -14.45 4.51 -25.29
CA ALA A 35 -14.02 4.97 -23.98
C ALA A 35 -12.65 4.32 -23.74
N LEU A 36 -11.58 5.09 -23.95
CA LEU A 36 -10.25 4.80 -23.42
C LEU A 36 -10.35 4.90 -21.90
N CYS A 37 -10.94 3.88 -21.28
CA CYS A 37 -10.58 3.53 -19.92
C CYS A 37 -9.12 3.11 -20.01
N VAL A 38 -8.22 4.06 -19.75
CA VAL A 38 -6.85 3.78 -19.33
C VAL A 38 -7.00 2.94 -18.07
N GLN A 39 -7.08 1.63 -18.24
CA GLN A 39 -7.01 0.70 -17.15
C GLN A 39 -5.60 0.83 -16.62
N SER A 40 -5.46 1.59 -15.54
CA SER A 40 -4.31 1.58 -14.65
C SER A 40 -4.05 0.12 -14.31
N ARG A 41 -3.12 -0.49 -15.05
CA ARG A 41 -2.66 -1.85 -14.77
C ARG A 41 -2.15 -1.82 -13.33
N PRO A 42 -2.52 -2.80 -12.47
CA PRO A 42 -1.82 -2.95 -11.21
C PRO A 42 -0.34 -3.09 -11.56
N ALA A 43 0.47 -2.17 -11.05
CA ALA A 43 1.90 -2.17 -11.31
C ALA A 43 2.43 -3.53 -10.86
N ARG A 44 2.81 -4.36 -11.83
CA ARG A 44 3.65 -5.52 -11.52
C ARG A 44 4.91 -4.95 -10.90
N ALA A 45 5.31 -5.49 -9.77
CA ALA A 45 6.53 -5.02 -9.15
C ALA A 45 7.70 -5.11 -10.12
N GLY A 46 8.48 -4.07 -10.09
CA GLY A 46 9.45 -3.80 -11.12
C GLY A 46 9.80 -2.33 -11.11
N LEU A 47 10.98 -2.03 -11.64
CA LEU A 47 11.39 -0.65 -11.85
C LEU A 47 10.46 0.03 -12.83
N ASN A 48 9.93 1.18 -12.43
CA ASN A 48 9.41 2.16 -13.36
C ASN A 48 10.59 3.00 -13.86
N LEU A 49 11.17 2.58 -15.00
CA LEU A 49 12.35 3.21 -15.60
C LEU A 49 12.14 4.70 -15.95
N LEU A 50 10.89 5.11 -16.16
CA LEU A 50 10.55 6.49 -16.51
C LEU A 50 10.54 7.42 -15.28
N SER A 51 10.26 6.90 -14.10
CA SER A 51 10.10 7.68 -12.87
C SER A 51 11.21 7.45 -11.84
N ASN A 52 12.26 6.68 -12.21
CA ASN A 52 13.33 6.23 -11.32
C ASN A 52 12.78 5.73 -9.98
N GLU A 53 11.70 4.94 -10.06
CA GLU A 53 10.97 4.47 -8.90
C GLU A 53 10.92 2.95 -8.90
N PHE A 54 11.16 2.35 -7.73
CA PHE A 54 10.91 0.94 -7.50
C PHE A 54 9.64 0.78 -6.68
N THR A 55 8.72 -0.03 -7.20
CA THR A 55 7.43 -0.31 -6.55
C THR A 55 7.43 -1.74 -6.01
N LEU A 56 7.15 -1.88 -4.71
CA LEU A 56 6.98 -3.15 -4.00
C LEU A 56 5.51 -3.32 -3.65
N THR A 57 4.88 -4.40 -4.10
CA THR A 57 3.47 -4.65 -3.74
C THR A 57 3.34 -5.25 -2.35
N ARG A 58 2.22 -4.98 -1.68
CA ARG A 58 1.86 -5.59 -0.39
C ARG A 58 1.97 -7.12 -0.44
N ASP A 59 1.51 -7.74 -1.53
CA ASP A 59 1.47 -9.20 -1.68
C ASP A 59 2.88 -9.81 -1.73
N GLU A 60 3.82 -9.15 -2.38
CA GLU A 60 5.22 -9.62 -2.42
C GLU A 60 5.91 -9.42 -1.08
N LEU A 61 5.68 -8.28 -0.43
CA LEU A 61 6.20 -8.01 0.91
C LEU A 61 5.63 -9.02 1.91
N GLN A 62 4.34 -9.35 1.79
CA GLN A 62 3.68 -10.38 2.56
C GLN A 62 4.30 -11.76 2.30
N ALA A 63 4.59 -12.10 1.04
CA ALA A 63 5.24 -13.37 0.70
C ALA A 63 6.69 -13.45 1.20
N GLU A 64 7.44 -12.34 1.13
CA GLU A 64 8.78 -12.19 1.71
C GLU A 64 8.76 -12.36 3.22
N LEU A 65 7.82 -11.71 3.92
CA LEU A 65 7.63 -11.86 5.36
C LEU A 65 7.28 -13.30 5.71
N ALA A 66 6.32 -13.91 5.00
CA ALA A 66 5.92 -15.29 5.24
C ALA A 66 7.09 -16.29 5.12
N ARG A 67 8.08 -16.03 4.24
CA ARG A 67 9.28 -16.87 4.12
C ARG A 67 10.25 -16.74 5.29
N ARG A 68 10.24 -15.61 6.00
CA ARG A 68 11.17 -15.34 7.11
C ARG A 68 10.57 -15.65 8.47
N PHE A 69 9.25 -15.81 8.54
CA PHE A 69 8.56 -16.17 9.76
C PHE A 69 8.61 -17.69 9.99
N PRO A 70 8.59 -18.12 11.27
CA PRO A 70 8.48 -17.31 12.48
C PRO A 70 9.78 -16.57 12.82
N ILE A 71 9.65 -15.36 13.37
CA ILE A 71 10.79 -14.67 13.97
C ILE A 71 10.79 -14.90 15.48
N ALA A 72 11.95 -15.20 16.06
CA ALA A 72 12.10 -15.44 17.48
C ALA A 72 13.26 -14.62 18.04
N SER A 73 13.01 -13.93 19.15
CA SER A 73 13.97 -13.16 19.91
C SER A 73 14.10 -13.78 21.30
N ARG A 74 15.32 -14.19 21.67
CA ARG A 74 15.63 -14.76 22.97
C ARG A 74 16.30 -13.71 23.85
N TYR A 75 15.81 -13.57 25.07
CA TYR A 75 16.30 -12.64 26.08
C TYR A 75 16.95 -13.44 27.21
N GLY A 76 18.16 -13.92 26.93
CA GLY A 76 18.90 -14.83 27.81
C GLY A 76 18.09 -16.08 28.17
N GLU A 77 18.07 -16.43 29.46
CA GLU A 77 17.29 -17.55 30.00
C GLU A 77 15.94 -17.12 30.60
N LEU A 78 15.62 -15.82 30.51
CA LEU A 78 14.43 -15.24 31.15
C LEU A 78 13.18 -15.41 30.31
N ALA A 79 13.29 -15.21 29.00
CA ALA A 79 12.17 -15.31 28.09
C ALA A 79 12.60 -15.51 26.63
N SER A 80 11.70 -16.09 25.84
CA SER A 80 11.75 -16.13 24.39
C SER A 80 10.42 -15.62 23.84
N VAL A 81 10.48 -14.72 22.87
CA VAL A 81 9.32 -14.15 22.20
C VAL A 81 9.36 -14.55 20.74
N SER A 82 8.26 -15.08 20.23
CA SER A 82 8.14 -15.46 18.82
C SER A 82 6.88 -14.92 18.18
N LEU A 83 7.01 -14.44 16.94
CA LEU A 83 5.91 -13.96 16.12
C LEU A 83 5.66 -14.96 14.98
N HIS A 84 4.39 -15.23 14.75
CA HIS A 84 3.91 -16.24 13.81
C HIS A 84 2.82 -15.66 12.91
N ASP A 85 2.68 -16.23 11.72
CA ASP A 85 1.64 -15.90 10.75
C ASP A 85 1.50 -14.38 10.53
N PRO A 86 2.53 -13.76 9.92
CA PRO A 86 2.54 -12.32 9.71
C PRO A 86 1.43 -11.92 8.73
N GLN A 87 0.76 -10.80 9.00
CA GLN A 87 -0.19 -10.14 8.13
C GLN A 87 0.22 -8.68 7.99
N LEU A 88 0.58 -8.28 6.78
CA LEU A 88 1.00 -6.93 6.43
C LEU A 88 -0.18 -6.12 5.90
N ALA A 89 -0.39 -4.96 6.50
CA ALA A 89 -1.28 -3.91 6.00
C ALA A 89 -0.47 -2.62 5.78
N LEU A 90 -0.82 -1.87 4.73
CA LEU A 90 -0.20 -0.60 4.40
C LEU A 90 -1.22 0.51 4.61
N ASP A 91 -0.80 1.57 5.29
CA ASP A 91 -1.59 2.78 5.50
C ASP A 91 -0.85 3.97 4.91
N GLY A 92 -1.21 4.30 3.66
CA GLY A 92 -0.62 5.44 2.97
C GLY A 92 -1.02 6.80 3.56
N SER A 93 -2.12 6.87 4.33
CA SER A 93 -2.52 8.13 4.98
C SER A 93 -1.62 8.47 6.17
N ALA A 94 -1.24 7.45 6.95
CA ALA A 94 -0.29 7.57 8.05
C ALA A 94 1.17 7.43 7.62
N ASN A 95 1.41 7.08 6.34
CA ASN A 95 2.70 6.65 5.81
C ASN A 95 3.36 5.57 6.71
N ARG A 96 2.55 4.58 7.12
CA ARG A 96 2.98 3.50 8.01
C ARG A 96 2.57 2.12 7.51
N ALA A 97 3.41 1.12 7.80
CA ALA A 97 3.13 -0.29 7.60
C ALA A 97 2.76 -0.92 8.94
N THR A 98 1.66 -1.67 8.97
CA THR A 98 1.22 -2.42 10.15
C THR A 98 1.45 -3.91 9.95
N LEU A 99 2.17 -4.52 10.88
CA LEU A 99 2.41 -5.95 10.94
C LEU A 99 1.60 -6.56 12.07
N ALA A 100 0.55 -7.28 11.73
CA ALA A 100 -0.23 -8.09 12.68
C ALA A 100 0.31 -9.52 12.70
N SER A 101 0.45 -10.12 13.88
CA SER A 101 0.94 -11.48 14.03
C SER A 101 0.43 -12.14 15.31
N ARG A 102 0.51 -13.46 15.36
CA ARG A 102 0.32 -14.21 16.60
C ARG A 102 1.62 -14.17 17.39
N LEU A 103 1.50 -13.84 18.66
CA LEU A 103 2.60 -13.75 19.61
C LEU A 103 2.62 -15.01 20.48
N VAL A 104 3.80 -15.57 20.72
CA VAL A 104 4.01 -16.63 21.71
C VAL A 104 5.19 -16.24 22.58
N ILE A 105 4.96 -16.18 23.88
CA ILE A 105 5.96 -15.85 24.90
C ILE A 105 6.20 -17.11 25.73
N VAL A 106 7.46 -17.52 25.81
CA VAL A 106 7.90 -18.64 26.64
C VAL A 106 8.83 -18.09 27.72
N SER A 107 8.52 -18.34 28.98
CA SER A 107 9.34 -17.92 30.11
C SER A 107 9.16 -18.86 31.30
N PRO A 108 10.25 -19.28 31.98
CA PRO A 108 10.17 -20.05 33.22
C PRO A 108 9.52 -19.27 34.37
N LEU A 109 9.39 -17.95 34.26
CA LEU A 109 8.79 -17.08 35.26
C LEU A 109 7.25 -17.01 35.15
N LEU A 110 6.69 -17.43 34.01
CA LEU A 110 5.25 -17.41 33.76
C LEU A 110 4.57 -18.69 34.21
N ARG A 111 3.28 -18.60 34.56
CA ARG A 111 2.39 -19.75 34.78
C ARG A 111 1.10 -19.56 33.97
N PRO A 112 0.84 -20.36 32.93
CA PRO A 112 1.73 -21.38 32.35
C PRO A 112 3.03 -20.77 31.79
N SER A 113 4.08 -21.59 31.65
CA SER A 113 5.40 -21.16 31.16
C SER A 113 5.42 -20.73 29.69
N SER A 114 4.30 -20.92 28.99
CA SER A 114 4.07 -20.43 27.65
C SER A 114 2.69 -19.78 27.58
N VAL A 115 2.64 -18.55 27.10
CA VAL A 115 1.40 -17.79 26.89
C VAL A 115 1.33 -17.31 25.44
N GLY A 116 0.15 -17.46 24.85
CA GLY A 116 -0.14 -16.99 23.50
C GLY A 116 -0.80 -15.61 23.51
N GLY A 117 -0.71 -14.90 22.39
CA GLY A 117 -1.30 -13.59 22.23
C GLY A 117 -1.41 -13.17 20.77
N ARG A 118 -1.85 -11.93 20.57
CA ARG A 118 -1.85 -11.25 19.26
C ARG A 118 -1.24 -9.88 19.42
N VAL A 119 -0.46 -9.47 18.42
CA VAL A 119 0.17 -8.16 18.38
C VAL A 119 -0.01 -7.54 17.00
N ALA A 120 -0.26 -6.23 16.96
CA ALA A 120 -0.21 -5.41 15.77
C ALA A 120 0.77 -4.26 16.01
N VAL A 121 1.76 -4.16 15.13
CA VAL A 121 2.84 -3.17 15.25
C VAL A 121 2.82 -2.26 14.04
N SER A 122 2.60 -0.96 14.23
CA SER A 122 2.75 0.04 13.18
C SER A 122 4.20 0.51 13.12
N SER A 123 4.73 0.76 11.93
CA SER A 123 6.09 1.25 11.74
C SER A 123 6.17 2.14 10.51
N GLY A 124 7.03 3.16 10.58
CA GLY A 124 7.49 3.86 9.39
C GLY A 124 8.52 3.02 8.65
N LEU A 125 9.00 3.54 7.52
CA LEU A 125 10.02 2.91 6.72
C LEU A 125 11.19 3.86 6.53
N ARG A 126 12.40 3.30 6.53
CA ARG A 126 13.62 4.03 6.21
C ARG A 126 14.48 3.26 5.22
N TRP A 127 15.24 4.00 4.44
CA TRP A 127 16.30 3.44 3.61
C TRP A 127 17.54 3.20 4.47
N ASP A 128 18.16 2.03 4.30
CA ASP A 128 19.48 1.70 4.83
C ASP A 128 20.45 1.54 3.66
N GLU A 129 21.27 2.57 3.44
CA GLU A 129 22.24 2.60 2.34
C GLU A 129 23.29 1.49 2.47
N ALA A 130 23.75 1.21 3.69
CA ALA A 130 24.80 0.22 3.92
C ALA A 130 24.33 -1.21 3.64
N GLY A 131 23.10 -1.54 4.04
CA GLY A 131 22.49 -2.85 3.82
C GLY A 131 21.67 -2.96 2.53
N LEU A 132 21.56 -1.88 1.74
CA LEU A 132 20.69 -1.78 0.56
C LEU A 132 19.28 -2.31 0.86
N ALA A 133 18.66 -1.79 1.91
CA ALA A 133 17.42 -2.36 2.43
C ALA A 133 16.41 -1.28 2.85
N VAL A 134 15.13 -1.57 2.62
CA VAL A 134 14.03 -0.87 3.27
C VAL A 134 13.81 -1.53 4.63
N ARG A 135 14.00 -0.76 5.70
CA ARG A 135 13.90 -1.23 7.10
C ARG A 135 12.75 -0.56 7.82
N LEU A 136 12.20 -1.26 8.81
CA LEU A 136 11.20 -0.71 9.73
C LEU A 136 11.85 0.37 10.61
N GLN A 137 11.13 1.46 10.82
CA GLN A 137 11.53 2.59 11.66
C GLN A 137 10.42 2.96 12.63
N ASP A 138 10.79 3.27 13.88
CA ASP A 138 9.88 3.70 14.95
C ASP A 138 8.65 2.77 15.07
N PRO A 139 8.87 1.47 15.35
CA PRO A 139 7.80 0.52 15.59
C PRO A 139 7.05 0.90 16.86
N ARG A 140 5.73 0.81 16.78
CA ARG A 140 4.79 1.11 17.87
C ARG A 140 3.80 -0.03 17.96
N ALA A 141 3.68 -0.62 19.15
CA ALA A 141 2.65 -1.62 19.39
C ALA A 141 1.29 -0.91 19.49
N GLU A 142 0.45 -1.06 18.47
CA GLU A 142 -0.89 -0.46 18.42
C GLU A 142 -1.90 -1.31 19.18
N GLN A 143 -1.76 -2.63 19.07
CA GLN A 143 -2.62 -3.58 19.74
C GLN A 143 -1.76 -4.73 20.25
N LEU A 144 -1.97 -5.09 21.50
CA LEU A 144 -1.32 -6.24 22.09
C LEU A 144 -2.28 -6.85 23.10
N ARG A 145 -2.53 -8.15 22.97
CA ARG A 145 -3.34 -8.90 23.92
C ARG A 145 -2.72 -10.23 24.21
N ILE A 146 -2.57 -10.55 25.48
CA ILE A 146 -2.09 -11.86 25.93
C ILE A 146 -3.28 -12.67 26.44
N ALA A 147 -3.38 -13.91 26.00
CA ALA A 147 -4.44 -14.82 26.41
C ALA A 147 -4.17 -15.38 27.82
N GLY A 148 -5.23 -15.61 28.59
CA GLY A 148 -5.14 -16.29 29.89
C GLY A 148 -4.64 -15.42 31.06
N VAL A 149 -4.37 -14.13 30.83
CA VAL A 149 -4.06 -13.13 31.87
C VAL A 149 -5.15 -12.07 31.92
N SER A 150 -5.47 -11.59 33.12
CA SER A 150 -6.48 -10.54 33.33
C SER A 150 -6.03 -9.56 34.42
N GLY A 151 -6.74 -8.43 34.54
CA GLY A 151 -6.45 -7.41 35.56
C GLY A 151 -5.11 -6.69 35.35
N SER A 152 -4.46 -6.32 36.46
CA SER A 152 -3.18 -5.60 36.47
C SER A 152 -2.03 -6.39 35.85
N ASP A 153 -2.04 -7.70 36.01
CA ASP A 153 -0.97 -8.57 35.51
C ASP A 153 -0.96 -8.62 33.99
N ALA A 154 -2.14 -8.60 33.36
CA ALA A 154 -2.27 -8.48 31.91
C ALA A 154 -1.66 -7.17 31.39
N GLN A 155 -1.99 -6.03 32.02
CA GLN A 155 -1.48 -4.73 31.60
C GLN A 155 0.04 -4.62 31.74
N ASN A 156 0.59 -5.18 32.82
CA ASN A 156 2.04 -5.21 33.04
C ASN A 156 2.74 -6.07 31.99
N LEU A 157 2.21 -7.27 31.74
CA LEU A 157 2.76 -8.19 30.75
C LEU A 157 2.66 -7.63 29.32
N GLU A 158 1.55 -6.98 28.98
CA GLU A 158 1.37 -6.29 27.70
C GLU A 158 2.39 -5.17 27.54
N ARG A 159 2.58 -4.28 28.52
CA ARG A 159 3.58 -3.21 28.41
C ARG A 159 5.00 -3.73 28.20
N ILE A 160 5.41 -4.76 28.95
CA ILE A 160 6.73 -5.39 28.81
C ILE A 160 6.87 -6.03 27.42
N SER A 161 5.86 -6.80 27.01
CA SER A 161 5.87 -7.50 25.73
C SER A 161 5.84 -6.53 24.54
N ALA A 162 5.15 -5.40 24.66
CA ALA A 162 5.16 -4.33 23.66
C ALA A 162 6.58 -3.78 23.46
N ALA A 163 7.27 -3.42 24.54
CA ALA A 163 8.64 -2.93 24.47
C ALA A 163 9.58 -3.94 23.79
N VAL A 164 9.47 -5.21 24.20
CA VAL A 164 10.23 -6.33 23.61
C VAL A 164 9.98 -6.49 22.12
N VAL A 165 8.71 -6.49 21.70
CA VAL A 165 8.35 -6.62 20.28
C VAL A 165 8.81 -5.40 19.47
N GLN A 166 8.67 -4.19 20.01
CA GLN A 166 9.14 -2.97 19.36
C GLN A 166 10.65 -3.00 19.16
N GLU A 167 11.41 -3.44 20.18
CA GLU A 167 12.85 -3.60 20.07
C GLU A 167 13.23 -4.66 19.03
N ALA A 168 12.54 -5.81 19.02
CA ALA A 168 12.79 -6.88 18.06
C ALA A 168 12.54 -6.46 16.59
N LEU A 169 11.59 -5.54 16.37
CA LEU A 169 11.23 -5.05 15.04
C LEU A 169 11.96 -3.76 14.64
N GLN A 170 12.67 -3.11 15.57
CA GLN A 170 13.40 -1.89 15.29
C GLN A 170 14.52 -2.16 14.27
N GLY A 171 14.45 -1.49 13.12
CA GLY A 171 15.44 -1.68 12.05
C GLY A 171 15.37 -3.04 11.36
N TYR A 172 14.29 -3.81 11.55
CA TYR A 172 14.09 -5.07 10.85
C TYR A 172 13.97 -4.83 9.34
N PRO A 173 14.71 -5.57 8.49
CA PRO A 173 14.64 -5.37 7.05
C PRO A 173 13.33 -5.93 6.50
N LEU A 174 12.54 -5.09 5.84
CA LEU A 174 11.33 -5.54 5.14
C LEU A 174 11.71 -6.12 3.77
N ARG A 175 12.56 -5.43 3.02
CA ARG A 175 13.13 -5.87 1.74
C ARG A 175 14.60 -5.49 1.67
N THR A 176 15.43 -6.46 1.28
CA THR A 176 16.82 -6.24 0.91
C THR A 176 16.92 -6.31 -0.61
N PHE A 177 17.63 -5.36 -1.19
CA PHE A 177 17.86 -5.25 -2.62
C PHE A 177 19.24 -5.79 -2.95
N ARG A 178 19.35 -6.42 -4.11
CA ARG A 178 20.64 -6.77 -4.70
C ARG A 178 21.22 -5.54 -5.41
N PRO A 179 22.55 -5.37 -5.45
CA PRO A 179 23.17 -4.25 -6.17
C PRO A 179 22.70 -4.15 -7.63
N GLU A 180 22.42 -5.27 -8.29
CA GLU A 180 21.98 -5.29 -9.69
C GLU A 180 20.52 -4.80 -9.87
N GLU A 181 19.73 -4.79 -8.79
CA GLU A 181 18.37 -4.21 -8.77
C GLU A 181 18.43 -2.68 -8.66
N LEU A 182 19.54 -2.11 -8.18
CA LEU A 182 19.72 -0.67 -7.93
C LEU A 182 20.58 0.03 -9.00
N ARG A 183 20.67 -0.57 -10.20
CA ARG A 183 21.57 -0.15 -11.29
C ARG A 183 21.46 1.33 -11.73
N PHE A 184 20.41 2.04 -11.33
CA PHE A 184 20.11 3.41 -11.75
C PHE A 184 20.16 4.44 -10.62
N GLY A 185 20.53 4.04 -9.40
CA GLY A 185 20.67 4.96 -8.27
C GLY A 185 20.84 4.22 -6.95
N LEU A 186 21.89 4.55 -6.20
CA LEU A 186 22.07 4.10 -4.82
C LEU A 186 21.48 5.09 -3.80
N LYS A 187 21.26 6.33 -4.23
CA LYS A 187 20.77 7.40 -3.38
C LYS A 187 19.25 7.47 -3.47
N VAL A 188 18.60 7.10 -2.38
CA VAL A 188 17.15 7.15 -2.25
C VAL A 188 16.73 8.57 -1.87
N ARG A 189 15.87 9.16 -2.68
CA ARG A 189 15.27 10.48 -2.43
C ARG A 189 14.17 10.40 -1.37
N GLY A 190 13.40 9.30 -1.39
CA GLY A 190 12.29 9.12 -0.45
C GLY A 190 11.64 7.75 -0.55
N ILE A 191 10.94 7.38 0.52
CA ILE A 191 10.09 6.19 0.59
C ILE A 191 8.67 6.65 0.91
N THR A 192 7.69 6.15 0.17
CA THR A 192 6.28 6.46 0.39
C THR A 192 5.46 5.18 0.42
N ILE A 193 4.55 5.10 1.38
CA ILE A 193 3.59 4.01 1.48
C ILE A 193 2.29 4.45 0.80
N GLY A 194 1.81 3.66 -0.14
CA GLY A 194 0.50 3.79 -0.77
C GLY A 194 -0.54 2.87 -0.11
N ALA A 195 -1.69 2.70 -0.76
CA ALA A 195 -2.74 1.81 -0.27
C ALA A 195 -2.31 0.33 -0.25
N ASP A 196 -1.63 -0.12 -1.31
CA ASP A 196 -1.22 -1.53 -1.48
C ASP A 196 0.23 -1.69 -1.96
N GLU A 197 1.03 -0.62 -1.91
CA GLU A 197 2.39 -0.62 -2.41
C GLU A 197 3.33 0.29 -1.61
N ILE A 198 4.62 -0.02 -1.63
CA ILE A 198 5.70 0.86 -1.16
C ILE A 198 6.46 1.35 -2.39
N LYS A 199 6.69 2.65 -2.46
CA LYS A 199 7.43 3.32 -3.51
C LYS A 199 8.76 3.79 -2.97
N VAL A 200 9.85 3.38 -3.62
CA VAL A 200 11.20 3.85 -3.34
C VAL A 200 11.63 4.71 -4.51
N GLN A 201 11.83 6.01 -4.27
CA GLN A 201 12.27 6.98 -5.29
C GLN A 201 13.78 7.17 -5.22
N PHE A 202 14.44 7.10 -6.37
CA PHE A 202 15.89 7.30 -6.49
C PHE A 202 16.20 8.66 -7.11
N GLU A 203 17.37 9.23 -6.78
CA GLU A 203 17.90 10.45 -7.41
C GLU A 203 18.36 10.23 -8.85
#